data_AF-A0A3C1TZR7-F1
#
_entry.id   AF-A0A3C1TZR7-F1
#
_cell.length_a   1.000
_cell.length_b   1.000
_cell.length_c   1.000
_cell.angle_alpha   90.00
_cell.angle_beta   90.00
_cell.angle_gamma   90.00
#
_symmetry.space_group_name_H-M   'P 1'
#
loop_
_entity.id
_entity.type
_entity.pdbx_description
1 polymer ?
#
loop_
_entity_poly.entity_id
_entity_poly.type
_entity_poly.pdbx_seq_one_letter_code
_entity_poly.pdbx_strand_id
1 'polypeptide(L)'
;MINELGHFALVLAFVLSVLAGTLPLFALRRGWHGLAHLAVPATIMIAAFVFIAFAALISAFLASDFSLALVASHSHSAKPLIYKISGTWGNHEGSLLLWIVILALFGALLAMGGRGMAWALKIRTLAVQALISAGFLAFSLFTSNPFARLDPPPVDGRGLNPILQDPGLALHPPTLYLGYVGLSMAFAFAVAGLIEGRIDRDWARHMRPWVTAAWCALTIGIALGSWWAYYELGWGGWWFWDPV
;
A
#
# COMPACT_ATOMS: atom_id res chain seq x y z
N MET A 1 -12.54 -19.91 2.55
CA MET A 1 -11.87 -19.64 3.85
C MET A 1 -10.69 -18.68 3.74
N ILE A 2 -9.80 -18.79 2.73
CA ILE A 2 -8.64 -17.89 2.59
C ILE A 2 -9.09 -16.44 2.33
N ASN A 3 -10.12 -16.25 1.49
CA ASN A 3 -10.65 -14.92 1.18
C ASN A 3 -11.27 -14.23 2.40
N GLU A 4 -12.00 -14.98 3.21
CA GLU A 4 -12.61 -14.50 4.45
C GLU A 4 -11.54 -14.12 5.48
N LEU A 5 -10.45 -14.89 5.56
CA LEU A 5 -9.28 -14.54 6.36
C LEU A 5 -8.63 -13.24 5.86
N GLY A 6 -8.45 -13.09 4.55
CA GLY A 6 -7.88 -11.88 3.96
C GLY A 6 -8.73 -10.64 4.22
N HIS A 7 -10.05 -10.76 4.03
CA HIS A 7 -10.99 -9.68 4.33
C HIS A 7 -11.00 -9.33 5.82
N PHE A 8 -11.05 -10.33 6.70
CA PHE A 8 -11.00 -10.11 8.14
C PHE A 8 -9.68 -9.45 8.58
N ALA A 9 -8.55 -9.84 7.98
CA ALA A 9 -7.27 -9.18 8.21
C ALA A 9 -7.29 -7.70 7.81
N LEU A 10 -7.92 -7.32 6.69
CA LEU A 10 -8.11 -5.90 6.35
C LEU A 10 -8.91 -5.14 7.39
N VAL A 11 -9.98 -5.74 7.93
CA VAL A 11 -10.78 -5.13 8.99
C VAL A 11 -9.94 -4.92 10.26
N LEU A 12 -9.13 -5.90 10.66
CA LEU A 12 -8.23 -5.77 11.80
C LEU A 12 -7.16 -4.69 11.57
N ALA A 13 -6.57 -4.64 10.37
CA ALA A 13 -5.64 -3.59 9.98
C ALA A 13 -6.28 -2.20 10.07
N PHE A 14 -7.53 -2.06 9.61
CA PHE A 14 -8.29 -0.81 9.69
C PHE A 14 -8.49 -0.37 11.14
N VAL A 15 -9.04 -1.24 11.99
CA VAL A 15 -9.26 -0.91 13.41
C VAL A 15 -7.95 -0.52 14.10
N LEU A 16 -6.88 -1.29 13.89
CA LEU A 16 -5.57 -0.96 14.46
C LEU A 16 -4.99 0.33 13.92
N SER A 17 -5.20 0.66 12.64
CA SER A 17 -4.72 1.92 12.05
C SER A 17 -5.39 3.15 12.67
N VAL A 18 -6.69 3.07 12.97
CA VAL A 18 -7.41 4.13 13.71
C VAL A 18 -6.86 4.27 15.12
N LEU A 19 -6.67 3.15 15.84
CA LEU A 19 -6.15 3.17 17.21
C LEU A 19 -4.70 3.68 17.26
N ALA A 20 -3.83 3.19 16.39
CA ALA A 20 -2.43 3.61 16.28
C ALA A 20 -2.28 5.05 15.81
N GLY A 21 -3.24 5.54 15.01
CA GLY A 21 -3.26 6.92 14.54
C GLY A 21 -3.73 7.94 15.57
N THR A 22 -4.53 7.52 16.55
CA THR A 22 -5.19 8.43 17.51
C THR A 22 -4.65 8.32 18.93
N LEU A 23 -4.57 7.10 19.47
CA LEU A 23 -4.21 6.88 20.88
C LEU A 23 -2.80 7.38 21.22
N PRO A 24 -1.75 7.11 20.42
CA PRO A 24 -0.41 7.58 20.74
C PRO A 24 -0.27 9.11 20.70
N LEU A 25 -0.97 9.79 19.79
CA LEU A 25 -0.97 11.25 19.72
C LEU A 25 -1.62 11.86 20.97
N PHE A 26 -2.75 11.29 21.41
CA PHE A 26 -3.41 11.71 22.64
C PHE A 26 -2.56 11.40 23.88
N ALA A 27 -1.97 10.20 23.93
CA ALA A 27 -1.12 9.75 25.02
C ALA A 27 0.11 10.64 25.22
N LEU A 28 0.80 11.01 24.13
CA LEU A 28 1.94 11.94 24.18
C LEU A 28 1.55 13.30 24.76
N ARG A 29 0.38 13.84 24.40
CA ARG A 29 -0.12 15.11 24.95
C ARG A 29 -0.45 15.03 26.44
N ARG A 30 -0.85 13.86 26.94
CA ARG A 30 -1.23 13.63 28.35
C ARG A 30 -0.07 13.10 29.22
N GLY A 31 1.09 12.81 28.64
CA GLY A 31 2.21 12.17 29.36
C GLY A 31 1.98 10.68 29.66
N TRP A 32 1.04 10.02 28.97
CA TRP A 32 0.72 8.60 29.18
C TRP A 32 1.64 7.68 28.38
N HIS A 33 2.90 7.61 28.80
CA HIS A 33 3.96 6.91 28.04
C HIS A 33 3.59 5.47 27.64
N GLY A 34 2.95 4.70 28.53
CA GLY A 34 2.53 3.33 28.25
C GLY A 34 1.63 3.21 27.02
N LEU A 35 0.65 4.11 26.87
CA LEU A 35 -0.26 4.11 25.72
C LEU A 35 0.42 4.62 24.44
N ALA A 36 1.38 5.54 24.57
CA ALA A 36 2.19 6.01 23.44
C ALA A 36 3.10 4.90 22.88
N HIS A 37 3.62 4.00 23.73
CA HIS A 37 4.44 2.87 23.29
C HIS A 37 3.69 1.89 22.37
N LEU A 38 2.35 1.87 22.37
CA LEU A 38 1.57 1.01 21.49
C LEU A 38 1.73 1.34 19.99
N ALA A 39 2.21 2.54 19.64
CA ALA A 39 2.39 2.94 18.24
C ALA A 39 3.24 1.95 17.44
N VAL A 40 4.35 1.48 18.03
CA VAL A 40 5.30 0.57 17.37
C VAL A 40 4.68 -0.82 17.15
N PRO A 41 4.26 -1.58 18.18
CA PRO A 41 3.68 -2.91 17.97
C PRO A 41 2.40 -2.86 17.13
N ALA A 42 1.55 -1.84 17.29
CA ALA A 42 0.36 -1.70 16.46
C ALA A 42 0.71 -1.48 14.97
N THR A 43 1.74 -0.68 14.66
CA THR A 43 2.20 -0.50 13.27
C THR A 43 2.69 -1.82 12.65
N ILE A 44 3.43 -2.63 13.42
CA ILE A 44 3.88 -3.95 12.94
C ILE A 44 2.68 -4.88 12.70
N MET A 45 1.69 -4.88 13.59
CA MET A 45 0.48 -5.68 13.42
C MET A 45 -0.37 -5.24 12.22
N ILE A 46 -0.49 -3.92 11.97
CA ILE A 46 -1.15 -3.39 10.77
C ILE A 46 -0.46 -3.96 9.52
N ALA A 47 0.87 -3.89 9.47
CA ALA A 47 1.62 -4.44 8.34
C ALA A 47 1.39 -5.94 8.19
N ALA A 48 1.48 -6.72 9.26
CA ALA A 48 1.23 -8.16 9.22
C ALA A 48 -0.16 -8.49 8.65
N PHE A 49 -1.21 -7.82 9.11
CA PHE A 49 -2.56 -8.06 8.62
C PHE A 49 -2.77 -7.61 7.16
N VAL A 50 -2.19 -6.47 6.76
CA VAL A 50 -2.21 -6.03 5.36
C VAL A 50 -1.48 -7.01 4.46
N PHE A 51 -0.31 -7.54 4.87
CA PHE A 51 0.41 -8.55 4.12
C PHE A 51 -0.37 -9.88 4.02
N ILE A 52 -1.04 -10.30 5.10
CA ILE A 52 -1.93 -11.48 5.08
C ILE A 52 -3.06 -11.28 4.08
N ALA A 53 -3.71 -10.10 4.09
CA ALA A 53 -4.76 -9.78 3.13
C ALA A 53 -4.24 -9.81 1.69
N PHE A 54 -3.11 -9.16 1.42
CA PHE A 54 -2.56 -9.15 0.06
C PHE A 54 -2.12 -10.54 -0.41
N ALA A 55 -1.51 -11.34 0.47
CA ALA A 55 -1.16 -12.73 0.17
C ALA A 55 -2.41 -13.59 -0.10
N ALA A 56 -3.50 -13.39 0.64
CA ALA A 56 -4.78 -14.03 0.37
C ALA A 56 -5.32 -13.64 -1.02
N LEU A 57 -5.27 -12.36 -1.39
CA LEU A 57 -5.71 -11.92 -2.72
C LEU A 57 -4.85 -12.52 -3.85
N ILE A 58 -3.52 -12.50 -3.71
CA ILE A 58 -2.61 -13.17 -4.66
C ILE A 58 -2.99 -14.65 -4.79
N SER A 59 -3.23 -15.34 -3.67
CA SER A 59 -3.59 -16.76 -3.70
C SER A 59 -4.89 -17.01 -4.46
N ALA A 60 -5.88 -16.10 -4.36
CA ALA A 60 -7.13 -16.19 -5.10
C ALA A 60 -6.91 -16.00 -6.61
N PHE A 61 -6.07 -15.04 -7.02
CA PHE A 61 -5.69 -14.87 -8.42
C PHE A 61 -4.95 -16.10 -8.98
N LEU A 62 -4.00 -16.64 -8.22
CA LEU A 62 -3.23 -17.83 -8.59
C LEU A 62 -4.14 -19.07 -8.75
N ALA A 63 -5.04 -19.28 -7.80
CA ALA A 63 -6.00 -20.37 -7.80
C ALA A 63 -7.15 -20.16 -8.81
N SER A 64 -7.24 -18.98 -9.43
CA SER A 64 -8.36 -18.60 -10.31
C SER A 64 -9.70 -18.73 -9.58
N ASP A 65 -9.75 -18.24 -8.35
CA ASP A 65 -10.93 -18.28 -7.51
C ASP A 65 -11.94 -17.20 -7.94
N PHE A 66 -12.78 -17.55 -8.91
CA PHE A 66 -13.80 -16.67 -9.48
C PHE A 66 -14.97 -16.36 -8.55
N SER A 67 -14.96 -16.89 -7.33
CA SER A 67 -15.92 -16.46 -6.31
C SER A 67 -15.59 -15.08 -5.73
N LEU A 68 -14.43 -14.50 -6.06
CA LEU A 68 -14.16 -13.07 -5.90
C LEU A 68 -14.49 -12.31 -7.18
N ALA A 69 -15.28 -11.24 -7.04
CA ALA A 69 -15.67 -10.38 -8.15
C ALA A 69 -14.45 -9.86 -8.92
N LEU A 70 -13.39 -9.46 -8.19
CA LEU A 70 -12.15 -8.95 -8.75
C LEU A 70 -11.38 -9.99 -9.59
N VAL A 71 -11.31 -11.23 -9.12
CA VAL A 71 -10.64 -12.32 -9.84
C VAL A 71 -11.45 -12.71 -11.08
N ALA A 72 -12.79 -12.74 -10.96
CA ALA A 72 -13.68 -13.00 -12.09
C ALA A 72 -13.59 -11.90 -13.17
N SER A 73 -13.40 -10.64 -12.80
CA SER A 73 -13.29 -9.53 -13.78
C SER A 73 -11.90 -9.35 -14.37
N HIS A 74 -10.82 -9.76 -13.68
CA HIS A 74 -9.44 -9.45 -14.08
C HIS A 74 -8.50 -10.66 -14.21
N SER A 75 -8.99 -11.89 -14.11
CA SER A 75 -8.18 -13.11 -14.32
C SER A 75 -8.91 -14.11 -15.20
N HIS A 76 -8.19 -15.14 -15.66
CA HIS A 76 -8.74 -16.27 -16.41
C HIS A 76 -7.87 -17.50 -16.15
N SER A 77 -8.49 -18.68 -16.08
CA SER A 77 -7.86 -19.97 -15.78
C SER A 77 -6.61 -20.28 -16.62
N ALA A 78 -6.62 -19.93 -17.91
CA ALA A 78 -5.57 -20.21 -18.88
C ALA A 78 -4.44 -19.16 -18.94
N LYS A 79 -4.48 -18.11 -18.10
CA LYS A 79 -3.45 -17.06 -18.14
C LYS A 79 -2.09 -17.58 -17.63
N PRO A 80 -0.98 -17.17 -18.27
CA PRO A 80 0.35 -17.34 -17.72
C PRO A 80 0.46 -16.82 -16.28
N LEU A 81 1.32 -17.45 -15.48
CA LEU A 81 1.46 -17.17 -14.05
C LEU A 81 1.75 -15.69 -13.75
N ILE A 82 2.61 -15.05 -14.56
CA ILE A 82 2.97 -13.63 -14.39
C ILE A 82 1.73 -12.73 -14.43
N TYR A 83 0.78 -13.00 -15.32
CA TYR A 83 -0.44 -12.22 -15.47
C TYR A 83 -1.52 -12.56 -14.45
N LYS A 84 -1.48 -13.76 -13.86
CA LYS A 84 -2.29 -14.06 -12.67
C LYS A 84 -1.78 -13.24 -11.49
N ILE A 85 -0.46 -13.19 -11.28
CA ILE A 85 0.13 -12.39 -10.20
C ILE A 85 -0.12 -10.90 -10.45
N SER A 86 0.25 -10.37 -11.61
CA SER A 86 0.09 -8.94 -11.92
C SER A 86 -1.38 -8.51 -12.03
N GLY A 87 -2.29 -9.45 -12.31
CA GLY A 87 -3.73 -9.23 -12.20
C GLY A 87 -4.16 -8.77 -10.81
N THR A 88 -3.41 -9.07 -9.76
CA THR A 88 -3.66 -8.58 -8.39
C THR A 88 -3.56 -7.06 -8.30
N TRP A 89 -2.82 -6.38 -9.18
CA TRP A 89 -2.67 -4.92 -9.19
C TRP A 89 -2.88 -4.31 -10.59
N GLY A 90 -3.49 -5.06 -11.51
CA GLY A 90 -3.85 -4.56 -12.85
C GLY A 90 -5.25 -3.97 -12.92
N ASN A 91 -5.82 -3.60 -11.78
CA ASN A 91 -7.19 -3.13 -11.61
C ASN A 91 -7.28 -2.18 -10.42
N HIS A 92 -8.42 -1.52 -10.24
CA HIS A 92 -8.59 -0.46 -9.25
C HIS A 92 -8.44 -0.96 -7.80
N GLU A 93 -9.21 -1.96 -7.39
CA GLU A 93 -9.29 -2.46 -6.01
C GLU A 93 -7.98 -3.13 -5.57
N GLY A 94 -7.37 -3.88 -6.47
CA GLY A 94 -6.11 -4.57 -6.27
C GLY A 94 -4.92 -3.63 -6.20
N SER A 95 -4.86 -2.62 -7.08
CA SER A 95 -3.88 -1.54 -7.00
C SER A 95 -3.99 -0.73 -5.71
N LEU A 96 -5.20 -0.46 -5.27
CA LEU A 96 -5.45 0.18 -3.97
C LEU A 96 -4.92 -0.68 -2.81
N LEU A 97 -5.10 -2.01 -2.86
CA LEU A 97 -4.52 -2.88 -1.83
C LEU A 97 -2.99 -2.90 -1.88
N LEU A 98 -2.38 -2.91 -3.07
CA LEU A 98 -0.92 -2.77 -3.23
C LEU A 98 -0.42 -1.43 -2.66
N TRP A 99 -1.16 -0.34 -2.87
CA TRP A 99 -0.87 0.96 -2.25
C TRP A 99 -0.83 0.86 -0.73
N ILE A 100 -1.83 0.21 -0.11
CA ILE A 100 -1.91 0.00 1.34
C ILE A 100 -0.76 -0.89 1.84
N VAL A 101 -0.36 -1.93 1.09
CA VAL A 101 0.82 -2.76 1.38
C VAL A 101 2.07 -1.90 1.47
N ILE A 102 2.27 -0.98 0.54
CA ILE A 102 3.44 -0.10 0.52
C ILE A 102 3.40 0.90 1.69
N LEU A 103 2.24 1.49 2.00
CA LEU A 103 2.08 2.33 3.21
C LEU A 103 2.48 1.59 4.48
N ALA A 104 1.99 0.36 4.63
CA ALA A 104 2.24 -0.47 5.79
C ALA A 104 3.70 -0.95 5.86
N LEU A 105 4.32 -1.24 4.71
CA LEU A 105 5.75 -1.54 4.61
C LEU A 105 6.60 -0.37 5.12
N PHE A 106 6.36 0.84 4.64
CA PHE A 106 7.10 2.03 5.09
C PHE A 106 6.90 2.31 6.59
N GLY A 107 5.67 2.17 7.09
CA GLY A 107 5.38 2.25 8.52
C GLY A 107 6.14 1.21 9.34
N ALA A 108 6.14 -0.05 8.91
CA ALA A 108 6.85 -1.14 9.58
C ALA A 108 8.37 -0.94 9.56
N LEU A 109 8.94 -0.51 8.43
CA LEU A 109 10.36 -0.20 8.31
C LEU A 109 10.77 0.92 9.30
N LEU A 110 9.96 1.96 9.45
CA LEU A 110 10.22 3.01 10.45
C LEU A 110 10.07 2.46 11.88
N ALA A 111 9.04 1.64 12.13
CA ALA A 111 8.77 1.05 13.43
C ALA A 111 9.93 0.16 13.91
N MET A 112 10.49 -0.67 13.02
CA MET A 112 11.68 -1.50 13.30
C MET A 112 12.99 -0.68 13.31
N GLY A 113 13.05 0.38 12.52
CA GLY A 113 14.21 1.27 12.38
C GLY A 113 14.18 2.49 13.30
N GLY A 114 14.76 3.60 12.82
CA GLY A 114 14.72 4.89 13.52
C GLY A 114 15.62 4.97 14.77
N ARG A 115 16.71 4.21 14.82
CA ARG A 115 17.71 4.33 15.90
C ARG A 115 18.26 5.76 15.97
N GLY A 116 18.35 6.32 17.17
CA GLY A 116 18.82 7.69 17.38
C GLY A 116 17.80 8.79 17.07
N MET A 117 16.58 8.42 16.69
CA MET A 117 15.48 9.37 16.55
C MET A 117 14.87 9.69 17.91
N ALA A 118 14.49 10.94 18.12
CA ALA A 118 13.70 11.32 19.28
C ALA A 118 12.42 10.47 19.34
N TRP A 119 12.18 9.83 20.49
CA TRP A 119 11.07 8.90 20.68
C TRP A 119 9.72 9.52 20.32
N ALA A 120 9.49 10.77 20.73
CA ALA A 120 8.25 11.48 20.47
C ALA A 120 8.05 11.82 18.98
N LEU A 121 9.14 12.08 18.23
CA LEU A 121 9.08 12.26 16.77
C LEU A 121 8.69 10.94 16.10
N LYS A 122 9.34 9.82 16.47
CA LYS A 122 9.05 8.49 15.92
C LYS A 122 7.58 8.13 16.08
N ILE A 123 7.04 8.28 17.30
CA ILE A 123 5.64 7.93 17.59
C ILE A 123 4.68 8.79 16.79
N ARG A 124 4.92 10.11 16.69
CA ARG A 124 4.05 11.00 15.91
C ARG A 124 4.08 10.65 14.43
N THR A 125 5.25 10.38 13.86
CA THR A 125 5.37 9.96 12.46
C THR A 125 4.62 8.66 12.21
N LEU A 126 4.77 7.65 13.07
CA LEU A 126 4.03 6.39 12.96
C LEU A 126 2.52 6.58 13.09
N ALA A 127 2.07 7.43 14.00
CA ALA A 127 0.65 7.72 14.17
C ALA A 127 0.06 8.45 12.93
N VAL A 128 0.77 9.43 12.38
CA VAL A 128 0.32 10.11 11.14
C VAL A 128 0.28 9.11 9.98
N GLN A 129 1.30 8.25 9.84
CA GLN A 129 1.32 7.19 8.83
C GLN A 129 0.13 6.24 9.00
N ALA A 130 -0.21 5.87 10.25
CA ALA A 130 -1.36 5.03 10.55
C ALA A 130 -2.70 5.72 10.22
N LEU A 131 -2.83 7.05 10.40
CA LEU A 131 -4.02 7.80 9.97
C LEU A 131 -4.19 7.79 8.44
N ILE A 132 -3.10 7.91 7.69
CA ILE A 132 -3.14 7.79 6.22
C ILE A 132 -3.60 6.39 5.84
N SER A 133 -2.98 5.36 6.43
CA SER A 133 -3.39 3.96 6.22
C SER A 133 -4.87 3.74 6.56
N ALA A 134 -5.38 4.33 7.64
CA ALA A 134 -6.79 4.23 8.03
C ALA A 134 -7.73 4.77 6.95
N GLY A 135 -7.39 5.90 6.32
CA GLY A 135 -8.17 6.46 5.22
C GLY A 135 -8.25 5.53 4.01
N PHE A 136 -7.10 5.00 3.56
CA PHE A 136 -7.06 4.06 2.43
C PHE A 136 -7.70 2.70 2.75
N LEU A 137 -7.50 2.18 3.97
CA LEU A 137 -8.16 0.96 4.45
C LEU A 137 -9.68 1.13 4.52
N ALA A 138 -10.17 2.28 4.99
CA ALA A 138 -11.61 2.60 4.95
C ALA A 138 -12.13 2.62 3.51
N PHE A 139 -11.44 3.31 2.61
CA PHE A 139 -11.83 3.37 1.19
C PHE A 139 -11.85 1.98 0.55
N SER A 140 -10.87 1.13 0.86
CA SER A 140 -10.85 -0.26 0.39
C SER A 140 -12.01 -1.08 0.97
N LEU A 141 -12.28 -1.00 2.27
CA LEU A 141 -13.34 -1.81 2.89
C LEU A 141 -14.76 -1.40 2.48
N PHE A 142 -15.01 -0.09 2.36
CA PHE A 142 -16.36 0.43 2.18
C PHE A 142 -16.71 0.75 0.72
N THR A 143 -15.72 0.99 -0.14
CA THR A 143 -15.96 1.46 -1.51
C THR A 143 -15.36 0.52 -2.56
N SER A 144 -14.12 0.06 -2.33
CA SER A 144 -13.32 -0.67 -3.33
C SER A 144 -12.81 -2.00 -2.76
N ASN A 145 -13.73 -2.88 -2.35
CA ASN A 145 -13.41 -4.09 -1.59
C ASN A 145 -12.90 -5.23 -2.50
N PRO A 146 -11.61 -5.62 -2.39
CA PRO A 146 -11.03 -6.65 -3.24
C PRO A 146 -11.56 -8.06 -2.93
N PHE A 147 -12.24 -8.24 -1.81
CA PHE A 147 -12.81 -9.52 -1.36
C PHE A 147 -14.33 -9.62 -1.59
N ALA A 148 -14.92 -8.73 -2.38
CA ALA A 148 -16.33 -8.79 -2.75
C ALA A 148 -16.66 -10.15 -3.40
N ARG A 149 -17.70 -10.81 -2.89
CA ARG A 149 -18.08 -12.19 -3.26
C ARG A 149 -19.10 -12.19 -4.41
N LEU A 150 -18.99 -13.18 -5.28
CA LEU A 150 -20.01 -13.54 -6.26
C LEU A 150 -20.69 -14.84 -5.83
N ASP A 151 -22.03 -14.87 -5.92
CA ASP A 151 -22.84 -16.06 -5.70
C ASP A 151 -24.03 -16.06 -6.69
N PRO A 152 -24.09 -17.01 -7.66
CA PRO A 152 -23.11 -18.07 -7.91
C PRO A 152 -21.82 -17.52 -8.57
N PRO A 153 -20.65 -18.15 -8.32
CA PRO A 153 -19.42 -17.81 -9.02
C PRO A 153 -19.51 -18.23 -10.50
N PRO A 154 -18.97 -17.43 -11.45
CA PRO A 154 -18.89 -17.84 -12.85
C PRO A 154 -17.89 -19.00 -13.04
N VAL A 155 -18.05 -19.74 -14.12
CA VAL A 155 -17.21 -20.90 -14.46
C VAL A 155 -15.77 -20.49 -14.80
N ASP A 156 -15.60 -19.34 -15.46
CA ASP A 156 -14.28 -18.75 -15.75
C ASP A 156 -14.36 -17.22 -15.66
N GLY A 157 -13.18 -16.59 -15.58
CA GLY A 157 -13.04 -15.14 -15.51
C GLY A 157 -12.88 -14.49 -16.90
N ARG A 158 -13.12 -13.18 -16.95
CA ARG A 158 -13.11 -12.37 -18.18
C ARG A 158 -11.68 -12.07 -18.67
N GLY A 159 -10.67 -12.30 -17.83
CA GLY A 159 -9.28 -11.99 -18.10
C GLY A 159 -8.94 -10.49 -17.97
N LEU A 160 -7.65 -10.19 -18.01
CA LEU A 160 -7.16 -8.81 -18.11
C LEU A 160 -7.51 -8.20 -19.48
N ASN A 161 -7.65 -6.88 -19.49
CA ASN A 161 -7.63 -6.10 -20.73
C ASN A 161 -6.40 -6.53 -21.56
N PRO A 162 -6.55 -6.87 -22.86
CA PRO A 162 -5.45 -7.32 -23.71
C PRO A 162 -4.19 -6.46 -23.66
N ILE A 163 -4.33 -5.13 -23.58
CA ILE A 163 -3.19 -4.18 -23.51
C ILE A 163 -2.36 -4.35 -22.24
N LEU A 164 -2.97 -4.88 -21.17
CA LEU A 164 -2.32 -5.07 -19.87
C LEU A 164 -1.58 -6.41 -19.78
N GLN A 165 -1.66 -7.26 -20.81
CA GLN A 165 -0.92 -8.52 -20.85
C GLN A 165 0.51 -8.28 -21.30
N ASP A 166 1.20 -7.41 -20.58
CA ASP A 166 2.56 -7.01 -20.88
C ASP A 166 3.44 -7.06 -19.61
N PRO A 167 4.74 -7.43 -19.70
CA PRO A 167 5.66 -7.37 -18.56
C PRO A 167 5.73 -6.00 -17.86
N GLY A 168 5.46 -4.91 -18.59
CA GLY A 168 5.27 -3.55 -18.09
C GLY A 168 4.26 -3.48 -16.96
N LEU A 169 3.09 -4.12 -17.09
CA LEU A 169 2.10 -4.19 -16.00
C LEU A 169 2.68 -4.84 -14.73
N ALA A 170 3.53 -5.86 -14.88
CA ALA A 170 4.09 -6.55 -13.73
C ALA A 170 5.14 -5.71 -12.98
N LEU A 171 5.81 -4.79 -13.67
CA LEU A 171 6.98 -4.07 -13.14
C LEU A 171 6.70 -2.60 -12.81
N HIS A 172 5.95 -1.90 -13.67
CA HIS A 172 5.73 -0.47 -13.57
C HIS A 172 4.88 -0.06 -12.35
N PRO A 173 3.65 -0.58 -12.14
CA PRO A 173 2.83 -0.15 -11.00
C PRO A 173 3.49 -0.36 -9.63
N PRO A 174 4.13 -1.51 -9.32
CA PRO A 174 4.82 -1.67 -8.04
C PRO A 174 5.96 -0.67 -7.81
N THR A 175 6.76 -0.36 -8.85
CA THR A 175 7.86 0.60 -8.73
C THR A 175 7.35 2.04 -8.64
N LEU A 176 6.34 2.39 -9.43
CA LEU A 176 5.69 3.70 -9.39
C LEU A 176 5.03 3.96 -8.03
N TYR A 177 4.28 2.99 -7.51
CA TYR A 177 3.64 3.11 -6.19
C TYR A 177 4.67 3.12 -5.05
N LEU A 178 5.77 2.37 -5.15
CA LEU A 178 6.85 2.47 -4.16
C LEU A 178 7.38 3.90 -4.03
N GLY A 179 7.39 4.64 -5.14
CA GLY A 179 7.71 6.07 -5.18
C GLY A 179 6.60 6.97 -4.64
N TYR A 180 5.41 6.97 -5.26
CA TYR A 180 4.29 7.85 -4.87
C TYR A 180 3.89 7.65 -3.41
N VAL A 181 3.69 6.40 -3.02
CA VAL A 181 3.29 6.05 -1.66
C VAL A 181 4.43 6.27 -0.68
N GLY A 182 5.69 6.08 -1.10
CA GLY A 182 6.86 6.35 -0.26
C GLY A 182 6.94 7.81 0.20
N LEU A 183 6.45 8.76 -0.59
CA LEU A 183 6.37 10.17 -0.19
C LEU A 183 5.40 10.43 0.96
N SER A 184 4.51 9.49 1.30
CA SER A 184 3.70 9.56 2.53
C SER A 184 4.56 9.68 3.80
N MET A 185 5.77 9.10 3.79
CA MET A 185 6.72 9.24 4.90
C MET A 185 7.16 10.69 5.06
N ALA A 186 7.44 11.39 3.96
CA ALA A 186 7.82 12.80 3.99
C ALA A 186 6.70 13.65 4.62
N PHE A 187 5.46 13.40 4.20
CA PHE A 187 4.28 14.03 4.78
C PHE A 187 4.13 13.71 6.28
N ALA A 188 4.26 12.43 6.66
CA ALA A 188 4.15 12.00 8.05
C ALA A 188 5.22 12.65 8.95
N PHE A 189 6.46 12.75 8.48
CA PHE A 189 7.53 13.47 9.17
C PHE A 189 7.23 14.97 9.29
N ALA A 190 6.75 15.61 8.23
CA ALA A 190 6.42 17.03 8.25
C ALA A 190 5.31 17.33 9.26
N VAL A 191 4.21 16.58 9.22
CA VAL A 191 3.10 16.72 10.19
C VAL A 191 3.57 16.42 11.61
N ALA A 192 4.38 15.38 11.82
CA ALA A 192 4.94 15.08 13.14
C ALA A 192 5.81 16.21 13.69
N GLY A 193 6.64 16.82 12.84
CA GLY A 193 7.47 17.98 13.18
C GLY A 193 6.64 19.22 13.52
N LEU A 194 5.55 19.48 12.78
CA LEU A 194 4.60 20.56 13.06
C LEU A 194 3.87 20.34 14.39
N ILE A 195 3.45 19.10 14.70
CA ILE A 195 2.79 18.77 15.97
C ILE A 195 3.77 18.92 17.16
N GLU A 196 5.03 18.52 16.98
CA GLU A 196 6.08 18.71 18.00
C GLU A 196 6.52 20.17 18.14
N GLY A 197 6.34 21.00 17.10
CA GLY A 197 6.87 22.36 17.04
C GLY A 197 8.39 22.40 16.86
N ARG A 198 9.01 21.32 16.39
CA ARG A 198 10.46 21.20 16.22
C ARG A 198 10.80 20.61 14.85
N ILE A 199 11.30 21.47 13.96
CA ILE A 199 11.77 21.12 12.62
C ILE A 199 13.25 21.53 12.55
N ASP A 200 14.13 20.62 12.94
CA ASP A 200 15.56 20.86 13.06
C ASP A 200 16.39 19.96 12.14
N ARG A 201 17.72 20.05 12.28
CA ARG A 201 18.67 19.25 11.50
C ARG A 201 18.49 17.74 11.75
N ASP A 202 18.12 17.33 12.97
CA ASP A 202 17.92 15.93 13.30
C ASP A 202 16.64 15.38 12.67
N TRP A 203 15.55 16.16 12.68
CA TRP A 203 14.34 15.84 11.92
C TRP A 203 14.66 15.62 10.43
N ALA A 204 15.37 16.57 9.80
CA ALA A 204 15.73 16.49 8.39
C ALA A 204 16.62 15.28 8.08
N ARG A 205 17.59 14.99 8.97
CA ARG A 205 18.49 13.82 8.86
C ARG A 205 17.72 12.51 8.81
N HIS A 206 16.67 12.37 9.61
CA HIS A 206 15.88 11.13 9.63
C HIS A 206 14.85 11.04 8.49
N MET A 207 14.32 12.16 8.00
CA MET A 207 13.39 12.18 6.88
C MET A 207 14.08 11.88 5.54
N ARG A 208 15.31 12.39 5.35
CA ARG A 208 16.08 12.30 4.10
C ARG A 208 16.12 10.91 3.45
N PRO A 209 16.49 9.80 4.13
CA PRO A 209 16.58 8.50 3.48
C PRO A 209 15.24 8.03 2.89
N TRP A 210 14.11 8.36 3.52
CA TRP A 210 12.78 8.02 3.04
C TRP A 210 12.43 8.78 1.77
N VAL A 211 12.66 10.10 1.77
CA VAL A 211 12.43 10.95 0.59
C VAL A 211 13.30 10.52 -0.57
N THR A 212 14.58 10.24 -0.33
CA THR A 212 15.51 9.79 -1.39
C THR A 212 15.09 8.44 -1.95
N ALA A 213 14.74 7.47 -1.10
CA ALA A 213 14.28 6.16 -1.56
C ALA A 213 13.00 6.27 -2.41
N ALA A 214 12.02 7.03 -1.94
CA ALA A 214 10.77 7.29 -2.68
C ALA A 214 11.05 8.00 -4.01
N TRP A 215 11.91 9.02 -4.02
CA TRP A 215 12.30 9.74 -5.24
C TRP A 215 12.98 8.84 -6.28
N CYS A 216 13.91 7.98 -5.83
CA CYS A 216 14.58 7.03 -6.72
C CYS A 216 13.59 6.01 -7.30
N ALA A 217 12.69 5.46 -6.47
CA ALA A 217 11.65 4.55 -6.93
C ALA A 217 10.68 5.23 -7.91
N LEU A 218 10.28 6.48 -7.63
CA LEU A 218 9.40 7.25 -8.50
C LEU A 218 10.07 7.54 -9.86
N THR A 219 11.36 7.90 -9.85
CA THR A 219 12.14 8.09 -11.08
C THR A 219 12.15 6.81 -11.92
N ILE A 220 12.41 5.66 -11.29
CA ILE A 220 12.39 4.35 -11.97
C ILE A 220 11.00 4.03 -12.50
N GLY A 221 9.95 4.23 -11.69
CA GLY A 221 8.56 3.99 -12.07
C GLY A 221 8.16 4.81 -13.29
N ILE A 222 8.40 6.12 -13.27
CA ILE A 222 8.12 7.02 -14.40
C ILE A 222 8.92 6.60 -15.64
N ALA A 223 10.21 6.28 -15.51
CA ALA A 223 11.03 5.85 -16.64
C ALA A 223 10.53 4.53 -17.26
N LEU A 224 10.14 3.55 -16.43
CA LEU A 224 9.57 2.28 -16.88
C LEU A 224 8.21 2.49 -17.56
N GLY A 225 7.36 3.35 -17.02
CA GLY A 225 6.05 3.65 -17.58
C GLY A 225 6.15 4.45 -18.88
N SER A 226 7.07 5.41 -18.97
CA SER A 226 7.40 6.11 -20.21
C SER A 226 7.91 5.16 -21.30
N TRP A 227 8.79 4.22 -20.96
CA TRP A 227 9.24 3.19 -21.91
C TRP A 227 8.03 2.34 -22.36
N TRP A 228 7.23 1.84 -21.42
CA TRP A 228 6.05 1.04 -21.75
C TRP A 228 5.09 1.79 -22.68
N ALA A 229 4.70 3.00 -22.31
CA ALA A 229 3.80 3.83 -23.10
C ALA A 229 4.38 4.19 -24.47
N TYR A 230 5.70 4.33 -24.61
CA TYR A 230 6.31 4.65 -25.89
C TYR A 230 6.18 3.54 -26.93
N TYR A 231 6.39 2.28 -26.54
CA TYR A 231 6.27 1.20 -27.52
C TYR A 231 4.81 0.76 -27.71
N GLU A 232 3.95 0.91 -26.70
CA GLU A 232 2.54 0.53 -26.79
C GLU A 232 1.71 1.61 -27.54
N LEU A 233 1.97 2.90 -27.28
CA LEU A 233 1.19 4.03 -27.79
C LEU A 233 1.96 4.92 -28.79
N GLY A 234 3.23 4.61 -29.06
CA GLY A 234 4.09 5.39 -29.97
C GLY A 234 4.71 6.64 -29.34
N TRP A 235 5.30 7.51 -30.15
CA TRP A 235 6.11 8.66 -29.70
C TRP A 235 5.38 9.62 -28.75
N GLY A 236 4.10 9.88 -28.99
CA GLY A 236 3.29 10.70 -28.07
C GLY A 236 3.11 10.05 -26.70
N GLY A 237 3.12 8.71 -26.65
CA GLY A 237 2.92 7.89 -25.47
C GLY A 237 3.97 8.07 -24.38
N TRP A 238 5.22 8.35 -24.74
CA TRP A 238 6.32 8.54 -23.79
C TRP A 238 5.98 9.53 -22.66
N TRP A 239 5.21 10.56 -22.97
CA TRP A 239 4.82 11.63 -22.05
C TRP A 239 3.58 11.33 -21.20
N PHE A 240 2.86 10.23 -21.47
CA PHE A 240 1.75 9.78 -20.61
C PHE A 240 2.23 9.10 -19.33
N TRP A 241 3.49 8.63 -19.32
CA TRP A 241 4.13 7.98 -18.17
C TRP A 241 3.47 6.66 -17.71
N ASP A 242 2.35 6.26 -18.32
CA ASP A 242 1.63 4.99 -18.18
C ASP A 242 0.75 4.83 -19.44
N PRO A 243 0.70 3.66 -20.12
CA PRO A 243 -0.22 3.43 -21.23
C PRO A 243 -1.68 3.17 -20.82
N VAL A 244 -1.99 3.17 -19.52
CA VAL A 244 -3.30 2.80 -18.95
C VAL A 244 -4.06 3.99 -18.38
#